data_AF-A0A399J1M4-F1
#
_entry.id   AF-A0A399J1M4-F1
#
_cell.length_a   1.000
_cell.length_b   1.000
_cell.length_c   1.000
_cell.angle_alpha   90.00
_cell.angle_beta   90.00
_cell.angle_gamma   90.00
#
_symmetry.space_group_name_H-M   'P 1'
#
loop_
_entity.id
_entity.type
_entity.pdbx_description
1 polymer ?
#
loop_
_entity_poly.entity_id
_entity_poly.type
_entity_poly.pdbx_seq_one_letter_code
_entity_poly.pdbx_strand_id
1 'polypeptide(L)'
;MPLWRLTLPMLALLLSPAFLASPLPAAAQTSVPMADAPASPTQPSQAPAPVDLSHPFDASAFTADELEFLQRALIFTGDYTGVADGQWRIDSDDALIGYVARQFGSVKPTLRDAGVLAERFSAEVARNDWVNLYAPDIDLSFTYPRALVTQDDTGGGYDDHLAHDRVFFRIIRTDRQATLDMHAALQAGIDRSDLHGHRETDRSASTNGYLPGGRWAYLNSTFGTPLDTSVVIRAAPGDLTRARLIASAARPGRHAAPQIHPGSLLDRILAAHPDLSDARYSVPSPRRVDDPAAPVDQPL
;
A
#
# COMPACT_ATOMS: atom_id res chain seq x y z
N MET A 1 12.97 36.37 25.66
CA MET A 1 12.56 35.39 24.63
C MET A 1 12.50 34.02 25.26
N PRO A 2 11.34 33.56 25.77
CA PRO A 2 11.28 32.26 26.45
C PRO A 2 10.97 31.14 25.46
N LEU A 3 11.70 30.05 25.64
CA LEU A 3 11.56 28.74 25.00
C LEU A 3 10.19 28.13 25.31
N TRP A 4 9.36 27.91 24.29
CA TRP A 4 8.24 26.98 24.39
C TRP A 4 8.76 25.56 24.22
N ARG A 5 9.11 24.94 25.35
CA ARG A 5 9.08 23.49 25.48
C ARG A 5 7.61 23.08 25.52
N LEU A 6 7.06 22.67 24.37
CA LEU A 6 5.88 21.81 24.33
C LEU A 6 6.31 20.45 24.88
N THR A 7 6.29 20.31 26.20
CA THR A 7 6.26 19.01 26.85
C THR A 7 4.96 18.34 26.42
N LEU A 8 5.03 17.35 25.54
CA LEU A 8 3.95 16.37 25.34
C LEU A 8 3.87 15.53 26.62
N PRO A 9 2.83 15.63 27.48
CA PRO A 9 2.66 14.69 28.59
C PRO A 9 1.60 13.63 28.25
N MET A 10 0.93 13.73 27.09
CA MET A 10 -0.26 12.93 26.80
C MET A 10 -0.04 11.81 25.77
N LEU A 11 1.15 11.70 25.17
CA LEU A 11 1.52 10.58 24.30
C LEU A 11 2.38 9.50 25.01
N ALA A 12 2.53 9.61 26.33
CA ALA A 12 3.29 8.66 27.16
C ALA A 12 2.39 7.68 27.94
N LEU A 13 1.07 7.66 27.68
CA LEU A 13 0.16 6.70 28.29
C LEU A 13 -0.04 5.48 27.39
N LEU A 14 0.15 4.31 28.01
CA LEU A 14 -0.26 2.94 27.64
C LEU A 14 0.91 1.99 27.37
N LEU A 15 1.59 1.61 28.47
CA LEU A 15 2.39 0.38 28.58
C LEU A 15 2.02 -0.32 29.89
N SER A 16 1.08 -1.28 29.80
CA SER A 16 0.82 -2.27 30.84
C SER A 16 0.57 -3.63 30.16
N PRO A 17 1.48 -4.61 30.24
CA PRO A 17 1.25 -5.94 29.73
C PRO A 17 0.83 -6.87 30.88
N ALA A 18 -0.42 -7.32 30.86
CA ALA A 18 -0.85 -8.48 31.63
C ALA A 18 -2.01 -9.18 30.90
N PHE A 19 -1.69 -9.84 29.78
CA PHE A 19 -2.60 -10.81 29.17
C PHE A 19 -1.94 -12.19 29.16
N LEU A 20 -2.55 -13.10 29.92
CA LEU A 20 -2.23 -14.53 29.93
C LEU A 20 -2.75 -15.16 28.63
N ALA A 21 -1.83 -15.58 27.76
CA ALA A 21 -2.18 -16.38 26.58
C ALA A 21 -2.68 -17.77 27.02
N SER A 22 -3.90 -18.13 26.64
CA SER A 22 -4.45 -19.49 26.83
C SER A 22 -4.07 -20.36 25.63
N PRO A 23 -3.69 -21.63 25.81
CA PRO A 23 -3.37 -22.53 24.70
C PRO A 23 -4.64 -22.94 23.94
N LEU A 24 -4.59 -22.86 22.60
CA LEU A 24 -5.63 -23.34 21.69
C LEU A 24 -5.64 -24.88 21.61
N PRO A 25 -6.82 -25.53 21.57
CA PRO A 25 -6.91 -26.97 21.36
C PRO A 25 -6.63 -27.36 19.90
N ALA A 26 -5.85 -28.42 19.71
CA ALA A 26 -5.55 -29.00 18.41
C ALA A 26 -6.80 -29.68 17.82
N ALA A 27 -7.31 -29.16 16.70
CA ALA A 27 -8.39 -29.81 15.94
C ALA A 27 -7.82 -30.86 14.98
N ALA A 28 -8.23 -32.12 15.15
CA ALA A 28 -7.89 -33.21 14.25
C ALA A 28 -8.62 -33.04 12.91
N GLN A 29 -7.87 -32.99 11.80
CA GLN A 29 -8.43 -32.97 10.44
C GLN A 29 -8.64 -34.41 9.96
N THR A 30 -9.89 -34.78 9.71
CA THR A 30 -10.27 -36.07 9.14
C THR A 30 -10.26 -35.96 7.61
N SER A 31 -9.25 -36.52 6.97
CA SER A 31 -9.15 -36.59 5.50
C SER A 31 -10.13 -37.61 4.93
N VAL A 32 -11.09 -37.16 4.12
CA VAL A 32 -11.98 -38.05 3.35
C VAL A 32 -11.29 -38.37 2.01
N PRO A 33 -11.14 -39.65 1.62
CA PRO A 33 -10.57 -40.01 0.33
C PRO A 33 -11.53 -39.64 -0.80
N MET A 34 -11.13 -38.68 -1.63
CA MET A 34 -11.86 -38.25 -2.82
C MET A 34 -11.49 -39.19 -3.99
N ALA A 35 -12.50 -39.83 -4.58
CA ALA A 35 -12.32 -40.80 -5.67
C ALA A 35 -11.78 -40.15 -6.95
N ASP A 36 -10.88 -40.87 -7.62
CA ASP A 36 -10.21 -40.46 -8.86
C ASP A 36 -11.21 -40.17 -9.99
N ALA A 37 -11.42 -38.89 -10.31
CA ALA A 37 -12.09 -38.49 -11.54
C ALA A 37 -11.12 -38.68 -12.72
N PRO A 38 -11.56 -39.24 -13.87
CA PRO A 38 -10.71 -39.44 -15.03
C PRO A 38 -10.23 -38.08 -15.58
N ALA A 39 -8.92 -37.92 -15.71
CA ALA A 39 -8.28 -36.73 -16.25
C ALA A 39 -8.81 -36.45 -17.67
N SER A 40 -9.37 -35.26 -17.87
CA SER A 40 -9.73 -34.80 -19.21
C SER A 40 -8.46 -34.70 -20.08
N PRO A 41 -8.51 -35.09 -21.36
CA PRO A 41 -7.34 -35.04 -22.23
C PRO A 41 -6.83 -33.60 -22.35
N THR A 42 -5.60 -33.38 -21.93
CA THR A 42 -4.90 -32.08 -22.02
C THR A 42 -4.74 -31.71 -23.49
N GLN A 43 -5.53 -30.74 -23.98
CA GLN A 43 -5.25 -30.14 -25.28
C GLN A 43 -3.87 -29.46 -25.23
N PRO A 44 -3.03 -29.60 -26.27
CA PRO A 44 -1.76 -28.90 -26.34
C PRO A 44 -2.01 -27.39 -26.32
N SER A 45 -1.54 -26.74 -25.25
CA SER A 45 -1.66 -25.29 -25.09
C SER A 45 -0.90 -24.60 -26.23
N GLN A 46 -1.60 -23.90 -27.11
CA GLN A 46 -0.96 -23.11 -28.16
C GLN A 46 -0.11 -22.01 -27.51
N ALA A 47 1.08 -21.77 -28.04
CA ALA A 47 1.94 -20.69 -27.58
C ALA A 47 1.16 -19.35 -27.69
N PRO A 48 1.19 -18.50 -26.64
CA PRO A 48 0.53 -17.20 -26.70
C PRO A 48 1.07 -16.35 -27.87
N ALA A 49 0.19 -15.59 -28.52
CA ALA A 49 0.61 -14.62 -29.53
C ALA A 49 1.57 -13.56 -28.92
N PRO A 50 2.54 -13.03 -29.69
CA PRO A 50 3.39 -11.92 -29.26
C PRO A 50 2.57 -10.71 -28.83
N VAL A 51 3.03 -9.99 -27.80
CA VAL A 51 2.39 -8.77 -27.30
C VAL A 51 2.88 -7.57 -28.11
N ASP A 52 1.96 -6.80 -28.70
CA ASP A 52 2.28 -5.49 -29.29
C ASP A 52 2.32 -4.42 -28.21
N LEU A 53 3.53 -4.01 -27.82
CA LEU A 53 3.76 -3.03 -26.77
C LEU A 53 3.30 -1.61 -27.12
N SER A 54 3.11 -1.32 -28.41
CA SER A 54 2.61 -0.01 -28.87
C SER A 54 1.09 0.12 -28.77
N HIS A 55 0.39 -0.99 -28.49
CA HIS A 55 -1.05 -0.98 -28.33
C HIS A 55 -1.46 -0.06 -27.18
N PRO A 56 -2.56 0.72 -27.33
CA PRO A 56 -3.12 1.50 -26.23
C PRO A 56 -3.38 0.63 -24.99
N PHE A 57 -3.15 1.19 -23.81
CA PHE A 57 -3.52 0.53 -22.56
C PHE A 57 -5.04 0.34 -22.49
N ASP A 58 -5.46 -0.88 -22.21
CA ASP A 58 -6.86 -1.24 -21.98
C ASP A 58 -6.93 -2.08 -20.70
N ALA A 59 -7.47 -1.49 -19.63
CA ALA A 59 -7.58 -2.15 -18.33
C ALA A 59 -8.41 -3.44 -18.38
N SER A 60 -9.36 -3.56 -19.31
CA SER A 60 -10.22 -4.75 -19.43
C SER A 60 -9.46 -6.00 -19.90
N ALA A 61 -8.25 -5.83 -20.44
CA ALA A 61 -7.37 -6.92 -20.84
C ALA A 61 -6.55 -7.51 -19.68
N PHE A 62 -6.59 -6.90 -18.50
CA PHE A 62 -5.85 -7.32 -17.31
C PHE A 62 -6.77 -7.99 -16.29
N THR A 63 -6.21 -8.91 -15.51
CA THR A 63 -6.87 -9.47 -14.33
C THR A 63 -6.90 -8.46 -13.17
N ALA A 64 -7.77 -8.68 -12.19
CA ALA A 64 -7.84 -7.82 -11.00
C ALA A 64 -6.50 -7.76 -10.25
N ASP A 65 -5.76 -8.88 -10.14
CA ASP A 65 -4.45 -8.92 -9.49
C ASP A 65 -3.39 -8.07 -10.23
N GLU A 66 -3.41 -8.10 -11.56
CA GLU A 66 -2.51 -7.26 -12.38
C GLU A 66 -2.85 -5.78 -12.25
N LEU A 67 -4.14 -5.44 -12.23
CA LEU A 67 -4.61 -4.07 -12.02
C LEU A 67 -4.27 -3.58 -10.60
N GLU A 68 -4.40 -4.44 -9.59
CA GLU A 68 -3.97 -4.12 -8.22
C GLU A 68 -2.47 -3.84 -8.18
N PHE A 69 -1.66 -4.66 -8.87
CA PHE A 69 -0.22 -4.45 -8.96
C PHE A 69 0.12 -3.10 -9.60
N LEU A 70 -0.55 -2.75 -10.70
CA LEU A 70 -0.36 -1.46 -11.37
C LEU A 70 -0.82 -0.28 -10.50
N GLN A 71 -1.94 -0.39 -9.78
CA GLN A 71 -2.38 0.63 -8.83
C GLN A 71 -1.34 0.86 -7.72
N ARG A 72 -0.77 -0.22 -7.16
CA ARG A 72 0.32 -0.14 -6.18
C ARG A 72 1.56 0.54 -6.77
N ALA A 73 1.89 0.24 -8.02
CA ALA A 73 2.97 0.90 -8.73
C ALA A 73 2.72 2.42 -8.88
N LEU A 74 1.49 2.83 -9.23
CA LEU A 74 1.10 4.25 -9.30
C LEU A 74 1.15 4.95 -7.93
N ILE A 75 0.78 4.26 -6.84
CA ILE A 75 0.93 4.79 -5.48
C ILE A 75 2.41 4.99 -5.15
N PHE A 76 3.25 4.02 -5.52
CA PHE A 76 4.69 4.08 -5.30
C PHE A 76 5.36 5.24 -6.06
N THR A 77 4.89 5.57 -7.26
CA THR A 77 5.36 6.73 -8.03
C THR A 77 4.73 8.06 -7.56
N GLY A 78 3.70 8.00 -6.73
CA GLY A 78 3.00 9.16 -6.18
C GLY A 78 1.90 9.73 -7.08
N ASP A 79 1.48 8.98 -8.10
CA ASP A 79 0.45 9.38 -9.08
C ASP A 79 -0.97 9.00 -8.65
N TYR A 80 -1.10 7.96 -7.82
CA TYR A 80 -2.38 7.46 -7.35
C TYR A 80 -2.46 7.56 -5.82
N THR A 81 -3.60 8.06 -5.32
CA THR A 81 -3.87 8.21 -3.89
C THR A 81 -5.06 7.37 -3.42
N GLY A 82 -5.64 6.56 -4.31
CA GLY A 82 -6.75 5.68 -4.00
C GLY A 82 -6.32 4.36 -3.34
N VAL A 83 -7.29 3.45 -3.21
CA VAL A 83 -7.06 2.09 -2.71
C VAL A 83 -6.57 1.22 -3.87
N ALA A 84 -5.60 0.34 -3.60
CA ALA A 84 -5.20 -0.71 -4.53
C ALA A 84 -6.05 -1.96 -4.30
N ASP A 85 -7.15 -2.05 -5.04
CA ASP A 85 -8.18 -3.10 -4.92
C ASP A 85 -8.38 -3.89 -6.22
N GLY A 86 -7.61 -3.58 -7.27
CA GLY A 86 -7.75 -4.18 -8.60
C GLY A 86 -8.97 -3.69 -9.36
N GLN A 87 -9.79 -2.80 -8.79
CA GLN A 87 -10.88 -2.15 -9.49
C GLN A 87 -10.34 -0.92 -10.22
N TRP A 88 -10.02 -1.11 -11.49
CA TRP A 88 -9.56 -0.01 -12.33
C TRP A 88 -10.72 0.95 -12.64
N ARG A 89 -10.57 2.19 -12.20
CA ARG A 89 -11.59 3.24 -12.27
C ARG A 89 -10.98 4.49 -12.90
N ILE A 90 -11.81 5.53 -13.11
CA ILE A 90 -11.39 6.79 -13.73
C ILE A 90 -10.19 7.45 -13.03
N ASP A 91 -10.10 7.33 -11.70
CA ASP A 91 -8.97 7.83 -10.90
C ASP A 91 -7.67 7.04 -11.15
N SER A 92 -7.77 5.74 -11.50
CA SER A 92 -6.63 4.93 -11.93
C SER A 92 -6.18 5.31 -13.34
N ASP A 93 -7.12 5.59 -14.25
CA ASP A 93 -6.81 6.11 -15.59
C ASP A 93 -6.11 7.46 -15.53
N ASP A 94 -6.67 8.41 -14.78
CA ASP A 94 -6.10 9.75 -14.59
C ASP A 94 -4.68 9.68 -14.01
N ALA A 95 -4.46 8.78 -13.03
CA ALA A 95 -3.15 8.56 -12.44
C ALA A 95 -2.15 7.97 -13.46
N LEU A 96 -2.57 7.00 -14.28
CA LEU A 96 -1.71 6.44 -15.33
C LEU A 96 -1.38 7.48 -16.40
N ILE A 97 -2.35 8.26 -16.85
CA ILE A 97 -2.13 9.37 -17.80
C ILE A 97 -1.14 10.38 -17.21
N GLY A 98 -1.31 10.77 -15.94
CA GLY A 98 -0.40 11.67 -15.24
C GLY A 98 1.03 11.13 -15.13
N TYR A 99 1.16 9.84 -14.81
CA TYR A 99 2.45 9.14 -14.81
C TYR A 99 3.13 9.19 -16.18
N VAL A 100 2.41 8.81 -17.25
CA VAL A 100 2.94 8.76 -18.63
C VAL A 100 3.28 10.16 -19.14
N ALA A 101 2.47 11.16 -18.83
CA ALA A 101 2.73 12.54 -19.22
C ALA A 101 4.01 13.06 -18.59
N ARG A 102 4.21 12.81 -17.29
CA ARG A 102 5.43 13.22 -16.59
C ARG A 102 6.67 12.46 -17.07
N GLN A 103 6.54 11.14 -17.26
CA GLN A 103 7.70 10.27 -17.52
C GLN A 103 8.13 10.31 -18.99
N PHE A 104 7.18 10.47 -19.92
CA PHE A 104 7.41 10.30 -21.35
C PHE A 104 6.88 11.46 -22.21
N GLY A 105 6.21 12.46 -21.64
CA GLY A 105 5.64 13.58 -22.39
C GLY A 105 4.44 13.19 -23.26
N SER A 106 3.76 12.08 -22.95
CA SER A 106 2.58 11.58 -23.68
C SER A 106 1.36 11.51 -22.77
N VAL A 107 0.17 11.73 -23.32
CA VAL A 107 -1.12 11.57 -22.58
C VAL A 107 -1.88 10.32 -23.00
N LYS A 108 -1.26 9.45 -23.81
CA LYS A 108 -1.85 8.21 -24.32
C LYS A 108 -1.06 7.02 -23.79
N PRO A 109 -1.46 6.41 -22.66
CA PRO A 109 -0.78 5.25 -22.13
C PRO A 109 -0.84 4.07 -23.10
N THR A 110 0.28 3.36 -23.22
CA THR A 110 0.45 2.14 -24.00
C THR A 110 0.78 0.96 -23.09
N LEU A 111 0.71 -0.27 -23.62
CA LEU A 111 1.16 -1.46 -22.89
C LEU A 111 2.65 -1.35 -22.48
N ARG A 112 3.47 -0.70 -23.30
CA ARG A 112 4.87 -0.39 -22.96
C ARG A 112 4.99 0.43 -21.68
N ASP A 113 4.17 1.47 -21.53
CA ASP A 113 4.26 2.37 -20.38
C ASP A 113 3.85 1.66 -19.07
N ALA A 114 2.84 0.80 -19.14
CA ALA A 114 2.46 -0.09 -18.03
C ALA A 114 3.59 -1.07 -17.67
N GLY A 115 4.31 -1.59 -18.67
CA GLY A 115 5.50 -2.42 -18.48
C GLY A 115 6.61 -1.70 -17.72
N VAL A 116 6.96 -0.47 -18.13
CA VAL A 116 7.97 0.36 -17.42
C VAL A 116 7.56 0.62 -15.97
N LEU A 117 6.29 0.95 -15.75
CA LEU A 117 5.74 1.19 -14.42
C LEU A 117 5.84 -0.07 -13.52
N ALA A 118 5.43 -1.22 -14.06
CA ALA A 118 5.45 -2.50 -13.33
C ALA A 118 6.86 -2.99 -13.02
N GLU A 119 7.81 -2.80 -13.93
CA GLU A 119 9.21 -3.15 -13.70
C GLU A 119 9.80 -2.31 -12.56
N ARG A 120 9.57 -0.99 -12.58
CA ARG A 120 10.04 -0.08 -11.52
C ARG A 120 9.52 -0.50 -10.16
N PHE A 121 8.24 -0.89 -10.08
CA PHE A 121 7.66 -1.36 -8.82
C PHE A 121 8.18 -2.76 -8.43
N SER A 122 8.37 -3.66 -9.39
CA SER A 122 9.01 -4.97 -9.16
C SER A 122 10.41 -4.83 -8.56
N ALA A 123 11.20 -3.85 -9.04
CA ALA A 123 12.52 -3.55 -8.49
C ALA A 123 12.45 -3.03 -7.04
N GLU A 124 11.42 -2.25 -6.69
CA GLU A 124 11.16 -1.82 -5.31
C GLU A 124 10.75 -3.00 -4.41
N VAL A 125 9.84 -3.86 -4.89
CA VAL A 125 9.40 -5.08 -4.19
C VAL A 125 10.60 -5.98 -3.90
N ALA A 126 11.45 -6.23 -4.89
CA ALA A 126 12.63 -7.07 -4.75
C ALA A 126 13.70 -6.45 -3.84
N ARG A 127 13.99 -5.14 -3.99
CA ARG A 127 15.03 -4.45 -3.20
C ARG A 127 14.68 -4.39 -1.72
N ASN A 128 13.41 -4.10 -1.40
CA ASN A 128 12.97 -3.85 -0.04
C ASN A 128 12.18 -5.02 0.56
N ASP A 129 12.14 -6.16 -0.13
CA ASP A 129 11.58 -7.42 0.34
C ASP A 129 10.16 -7.22 0.89
N TRP A 130 9.30 -6.69 0.04
CA TRP A 130 7.93 -6.40 0.42
C TRP A 130 7.17 -7.70 0.68
N VAL A 131 6.60 -7.82 1.87
CA VAL A 131 5.85 -9.00 2.30
C VAL A 131 4.44 -8.61 2.71
N ASN A 132 3.49 -9.52 2.53
CA ASN A 132 2.15 -9.38 3.08
C ASN A 132 2.04 -10.14 4.40
N LEU A 133 1.62 -9.44 5.45
CA LEU A 133 1.33 -10.04 6.75
C LEU A 133 -0.17 -10.02 6.98
N TYR A 134 -0.70 -11.16 7.39
CA TYR A 134 -2.09 -11.31 7.79
C TYR A 134 -2.16 -11.55 9.29
N ALA A 135 -2.84 -10.66 10.00
CA ALA A 135 -3.12 -10.72 11.43
C ALA A 135 -4.53 -11.31 11.63
N PRO A 136 -4.66 -12.62 11.94
CA PRO A 136 -5.96 -13.29 11.98
C PRO A 136 -6.85 -12.85 13.15
N ASP A 137 -6.27 -12.29 14.21
CA ASP A 137 -6.97 -11.84 15.41
C ASP A 137 -7.76 -10.54 15.20
N ILE A 138 -7.41 -9.77 14.16
CA ILE A 138 -8.07 -8.54 13.74
C ILE A 138 -8.55 -8.60 12.28
N ASP A 139 -8.46 -9.77 11.65
CA ASP A 139 -8.82 -10.02 10.26
C ASP A 139 -8.25 -8.95 9.31
N LEU A 140 -6.96 -8.63 9.44
CA LEU A 140 -6.31 -7.56 8.67
C LEU A 140 -5.10 -8.09 7.92
N SER A 141 -5.03 -7.86 6.61
CA SER A 141 -3.78 -7.96 5.86
C SER A 141 -3.19 -6.59 5.62
N PHE A 142 -1.87 -6.52 5.61
CA PHE A 142 -1.14 -5.33 5.15
C PHE A 142 0.20 -5.74 4.53
N THR A 143 0.66 -4.93 3.58
CA THR A 143 1.95 -5.13 2.93
C THR A 143 2.96 -4.11 3.45
N TYR A 144 4.17 -4.54 3.76
CA TYR A 144 5.24 -3.66 4.24
C TYR A 144 6.62 -4.07 3.71
N PRO A 145 7.57 -3.13 3.59
CA PRO A 145 8.94 -3.40 3.13
C PRO A 145 9.79 -4.01 4.25
N ARG A 146 9.85 -5.34 4.35
CA ARG A 146 10.53 -6.02 5.47
C ARG A 146 11.98 -5.58 5.65
N ALA A 147 12.71 -5.33 4.57
CA ALA A 147 14.12 -4.91 4.65
C ALA A 147 14.31 -3.52 5.29
N LEU A 148 13.26 -2.70 5.37
CA LEU A 148 13.29 -1.36 5.99
C LEU A 148 12.73 -1.35 7.41
N VAL A 149 12.26 -2.50 7.90
CA VAL A 149 11.70 -2.64 9.22
C VAL A 149 12.79 -3.06 10.20
N THR A 150 12.95 -2.29 11.28
CA THR A 150 13.59 -2.78 12.49
C THR A 150 12.50 -3.20 13.45
N GLN A 151 12.50 -4.48 13.83
CA GLN A 151 11.60 -5.00 14.85
C GLN A 151 12.14 -4.54 16.21
N ASP A 152 11.31 -3.85 16.98
CA ASP A 152 11.65 -3.52 18.37
C ASP A 152 11.31 -4.73 19.24
N ASP A 153 12.29 -5.29 19.96
CA ASP A 153 12.13 -6.47 20.82
C ASP A 153 11.37 -6.16 22.13
N THR A 154 10.84 -4.95 22.29
CA THR A 154 10.30 -4.43 23.56
C THR A 154 8.97 -5.02 24.05
N GLY A 155 8.40 -6.03 23.37
CA GLY A 155 7.61 -7.05 24.06
C GLY A 155 6.22 -7.38 23.50
N GLY A 156 5.99 -8.69 23.35
CA GLY A 156 4.80 -9.40 23.84
C GLY A 156 3.40 -8.91 23.45
N GLY A 157 3.17 -8.54 22.19
CA GLY A 157 1.83 -8.23 21.67
C GLY A 157 1.86 -7.82 20.20
N TYR A 158 0.71 -7.60 19.56
CA TYR A 158 0.59 -7.02 18.21
C TYR A 158 1.00 -5.53 18.14
N ASP A 159 1.87 -5.09 19.04
CA ASP A 159 2.52 -3.79 19.06
C ASP A 159 3.79 -3.85 18.19
N ASP A 160 3.66 -4.26 16.93
CA ASP A 160 4.79 -4.29 16.02
C ASP A 160 5.14 -2.85 15.62
N HIS A 161 6.14 -2.30 16.31
CA HIS A 161 6.80 -1.06 15.95
C HIS A 161 7.71 -1.32 14.75
N LEU A 162 7.22 -1.04 13.54
CA LEU A 162 8.12 -0.95 12.39
C LEU A 162 8.79 0.42 12.47
N ALA A 163 9.91 0.51 13.20
CA ALA A 163 10.61 1.77 13.43
C ALA A 163 11.90 1.83 12.61
N HIS A 164 11.85 2.58 11.51
CA HIS A 164 13.02 3.34 11.09
C HIS A 164 12.69 4.83 11.31
N ASP A 165 13.69 5.71 11.44
CA ASP A 165 13.45 7.16 11.59
C ASP A 165 12.60 7.79 10.46
N ARG A 166 12.33 7.01 9.42
CA ARG A 166 11.74 7.40 8.16
C ARG A 166 10.30 6.90 7.95
N VAL A 167 9.94 5.71 8.41
CA VAL A 167 8.56 5.18 8.36
C VAL A 167 8.26 4.49 9.69
N PHE A 168 7.12 4.83 10.26
CA PHE A 168 6.55 4.25 11.47
C PHE A 168 5.20 3.63 11.13
N PHE A 169 4.98 2.40 11.58
CA PHE A 169 3.69 1.71 11.49
C PHE A 169 3.38 1.09 12.86
N ARG A 170 2.11 1.12 13.26
CA ARG A 170 1.62 0.47 14.46
C ARG A 170 0.16 0.05 14.31
N ILE A 171 -0.18 -1.11 14.87
CA ILE A 171 -1.56 -1.54 15.07
C ILE A 171 -1.92 -1.33 16.55
N ILE A 172 -3.07 -0.72 16.82
CA ILE A 172 -3.56 -0.42 18.18
C ILE A 172 -4.95 -1.02 18.32
N ARG A 173 -5.18 -1.77 19.40
CA ARG A 173 -6.51 -2.25 19.77
C ARG A 173 -6.96 -1.58 21.06
N THR A 174 -8.06 -0.86 21.02
CA THR A 174 -8.55 -0.11 22.19
C THR A 174 -10.07 0.10 22.09
N ASP A 175 -10.67 0.73 23.10
CA ASP A 175 -12.09 1.05 23.07
C ASP A 175 -12.42 2.18 22.09
N ARG A 176 -13.73 2.38 21.85
CA ARG A 176 -14.23 3.38 20.90
C ARG A 176 -13.83 4.80 21.28
N GLN A 177 -13.91 5.16 22.55
CA GLN A 177 -13.62 6.52 22.97
C GLN A 177 -12.13 6.82 22.77
N ALA A 178 -11.25 5.93 23.20
CA ALA A 178 -9.82 6.07 22.97
C ALA A 178 -9.47 6.14 21.46
N THR A 179 -10.17 5.38 20.62
CA THR A 179 -10.00 5.44 19.16
C THR A 179 -10.39 6.80 18.58
N LEU A 180 -11.54 7.34 18.97
CA LEU A 180 -11.98 8.68 18.54
C LEU A 180 -11.04 9.77 19.06
N ASP A 181 -10.55 9.65 20.29
CA ASP A 181 -9.58 10.58 20.87
C ASP A 181 -8.26 10.59 20.08
N MET A 182 -7.79 9.44 19.59
CA MET A 182 -6.62 9.37 18.69
C MET A 182 -6.84 10.13 17.38
N HIS A 183 -8.03 9.99 16.77
CA HIS A 183 -8.38 10.74 15.56
C HIS A 183 -8.43 12.25 15.81
N ALA A 184 -9.10 12.69 16.87
CA ALA A 184 -9.17 14.09 17.26
C ALA A 184 -7.78 14.67 17.55
N ALA A 185 -6.93 13.92 18.26
CA ALA A 185 -5.56 14.32 18.55
C ALA A 185 -4.71 14.45 17.28
N LEU A 186 -4.85 13.52 16.33
CA LEU A 186 -4.15 13.61 15.06
C LEU A 186 -4.61 14.82 14.25
N GLN A 187 -5.92 15.09 14.19
CA GLN A 187 -6.45 16.28 13.51
C GLN A 187 -5.94 17.58 14.12
N ALA A 188 -5.90 17.67 15.47
CA ALA A 188 -5.40 18.84 16.16
C ALA A 188 -3.90 19.08 15.94
N GLY A 189 -3.15 18.02 15.61
CA GLY A 189 -1.71 18.09 15.29
C GLY A 189 -1.39 18.33 13.82
N ILE A 190 -2.38 18.32 12.92
CA ILE A 190 -2.23 18.59 11.48
C ILE A 190 -2.61 20.05 11.22
N ASP A 191 -1.77 20.77 10.47
CA ASP A 191 -2.13 22.12 10.03
C ASP A 191 -3.37 22.06 9.13
N ARG A 192 -4.35 22.95 9.32
CA ARG A 192 -5.66 22.83 8.66
C ARG A 192 -5.57 22.86 7.13
N SER A 193 -4.58 23.56 6.56
CA SER A 193 -4.29 23.56 5.13
C SER A 193 -3.79 22.21 4.61
N ASP A 194 -3.25 21.40 5.52
CA ASP A 194 -2.54 20.16 5.25
C ASP A 194 -3.35 18.93 5.67
N LEU A 195 -4.58 19.15 6.18
CA LEU A 195 -5.56 18.10 6.41
C LEU A 195 -6.12 17.65 5.07
N HIS A 196 -5.61 16.53 4.58
CA HIS A 196 -6.00 15.98 3.29
C HIS A 196 -7.28 15.16 3.35
N GLY A 197 -7.58 14.55 4.50
CA GLY A 197 -8.80 13.80 4.64
C GLY A 197 -9.12 13.45 6.07
N HIS A 198 -10.37 13.70 6.44
CA HIS A 198 -11.01 13.06 7.57
C HIS A 198 -12.35 12.50 7.09
N ARG A 199 -12.57 11.23 7.37
CA ARG A 199 -13.85 10.56 7.10
C ARG A 199 -14.19 9.70 8.28
N GLU A 200 -15.40 9.83 8.78
CA GLU A 200 -15.94 9.01 9.84
C GLU A 200 -17.28 8.42 9.39
N THR A 201 -17.50 7.16 9.77
CA THR A 201 -18.73 6.40 9.52
C THR A 201 -19.04 5.56 10.75
N ASP A 202 -20.21 4.93 10.81
CA ASP A 202 -20.57 4.02 11.90
C ASP A 202 -19.61 2.82 12.05
N ARG A 203 -18.83 2.49 11.01
CA ARG A 203 -17.96 1.30 10.97
C ARG A 203 -16.47 1.60 10.86
N SER A 204 -16.09 2.85 10.64
CA SER A 204 -14.68 3.21 10.52
C SER A 204 -14.45 4.71 10.60
N ALA A 205 -13.21 5.07 10.93
CA ALA A 205 -12.72 6.43 10.82
C ALA A 205 -11.36 6.44 10.12
N SER A 206 -11.08 7.45 9.30
CA SER A 206 -9.77 7.70 8.71
C SER A 206 -9.40 9.17 8.88
N THR A 207 -8.11 9.43 9.08
CA THR A 207 -7.54 10.78 9.21
C THR A 207 -6.14 10.78 8.65
N ASN A 208 -5.83 11.74 7.78
CA ASN A 208 -4.49 11.88 7.22
C ASN A 208 -4.16 13.32 6.84
N GLY A 209 -2.88 13.65 6.88
CA GLY A 209 -2.35 14.96 6.55
C GLY A 209 -0.87 15.11 6.90
N TYR A 210 -0.36 16.33 6.81
CA TYR A 210 1.01 16.63 7.22
C TYR A 210 1.06 17.22 8.64
N LEU A 211 2.00 16.70 9.42
CA LEU A 211 2.40 17.20 10.71
C LEU A 211 3.46 18.31 10.54
N PRO A 212 3.65 19.17 11.56
CA PRO A 212 4.77 20.10 11.60
C PRO A 212 6.11 19.42 11.26
N GLY A 213 6.88 20.04 10.36
CA GLY A 213 8.12 19.46 9.83
C GLY A 213 7.94 18.55 8.61
N GLY A 214 6.76 18.57 7.96
CA GLY A 214 6.50 17.92 6.68
C GLY A 214 6.33 16.40 6.76
N ARG A 215 6.24 15.83 7.97
CA ARG A 215 5.98 14.41 8.14
C ARG A 215 4.53 14.11 7.79
N TRP A 216 4.29 13.07 7.00
CA TRP A 216 2.93 12.60 6.74
C TRP A 216 2.47 11.67 7.84
N ALA A 217 1.19 11.74 8.18
CA ALA A 217 0.55 10.83 9.11
C ALA A 217 -0.78 10.32 8.56
N TYR A 218 -1.10 9.09 8.90
CA TYR A 218 -2.33 8.40 8.55
C TYR A 218 -2.78 7.56 9.73
N LEU A 219 -4.06 7.67 10.05
CA LEU A 219 -4.75 6.84 11.02
C LEU A 219 -6.01 6.30 10.36
N ASN A 220 -6.16 4.98 10.36
CA ASN A 220 -7.39 4.33 9.93
C ASN A 220 -7.83 3.30 10.96
N SER A 221 -9.09 3.41 11.36
CA SER A 221 -9.66 2.60 12.40
C SER A 221 -10.91 1.90 11.89
N THR A 222 -11.01 0.61 12.17
CA THR A 222 -12.21 -0.20 11.98
C THR A 222 -12.87 -0.39 13.34
N PHE A 223 -14.17 -0.13 13.34
CA PHE A 223 -15.01 -0.14 14.53
C PHE A 223 -15.60 -1.54 14.76
N GLY A 224 -15.29 -2.14 15.92
CA GLY A 224 -15.58 -3.54 16.20
C GLY A 224 -16.00 -3.81 17.65
N THR A 225 -16.28 -5.08 17.95
CA THR A 225 -16.61 -5.56 19.31
C THR A 225 -15.70 -6.73 19.68
N PRO A 226 -15.03 -6.73 20.85
CA PRO A 226 -15.12 -5.74 21.93
C PRO A 226 -14.20 -4.52 21.78
N LEU A 227 -13.25 -4.55 20.85
CA LEU A 227 -12.26 -3.50 20.64
C LEU A 227 -12.28 -3.04 19.19
N ASP A 228 -11.97 -1.77 18.99
CA ASP A 228 -11.66 -1.20 17.69
C ASP A 228 -10.19 -1.49 17.34
N THR A 229 -9.90 -1.55 16.05
CA THR A 229 -8.55 -1.77 15.52
C THR A 229 -8.13 -0.55 14.74
N SER A 230 -7.01 0.05 15.10
CA SER A 230 -6.44 1.23 14.46
C SER A 230 -5.08 0.93 13.85
N VAL A 231 -4.85 1.39 12.64
CA VAL A 231 -3.55 1.37 11.95
C VAL A 231 -3.02 2.81 11.91
N VAL A 232 -1.88 3.04 12.56
CA VAL A 232 -1.17 4.32 12.56
C VAL A 232 0.04 4.19 11.64
N ILE A 233 0.17 5.10 10.67
CA ILE A 233 1.34 5.22 9.81
C ILE A 233 1.86 6.65 9.92
N ARG A 234 3.18 6.81 10.04
CA ARG A 234 3.86 8.10 9.90
C ARG A 234 5.06 7.95 9.02
N ALA A 235 5.38 8.98 8.23
CA ALA A 235 6.56 8.95 7.38
C ALA A 235 7.23 10.31 7.23
N ALA A 236 8.56 10.28 7.09
CA ALA A 236 9.33 11.41 6.61
C ALA A 236 8.96 11.73 5.14
N PRO A 237 9.17 12.97 4.68
CA PRO A 237 8.87 13.36 3.30
C PRO A 237 9.42 12.41 2.23
N GLY A 238 10.63 11.88 2.45
CA GLY A 238 11.32 10.98 1.52
C GLY A 238 10.75 9.56 1.42
N ASP A 239 9.78 9.18 2.26
CA ASP A 239 9.17 7.84 2.28
C ASP A 239 7.65 7.88 2.20
N LEU A 240 7.09 9.02 1.82
CA LEU A 240 5.67 9.20 1.69
C LEU A 240 5.02 8.14 0.78
N THR A 241 5.63 7.82 -0.36
CA THR A 241 5.04 6.87 -1.31
C THR A 241 5.01 5.44 -0.75
N ARG A 242 6.02 5.04 0.03
CA ARG A 242 6.00 3.76 0.77
C ARG A 242 4.92 3.75 1.84
N ALA A 243 4.81 4.84 2.59
CA ALA A 243 3.79 4.97 3.64
C ALA A 243 2.37 4.91 3.08
N ARG A 244 2.13 5.57 1.95
CA ARG A 244 0.86 5.48 1.21
C ARG A 244 0.61 4.08 0.68
N LEU A 245 1.64 3.40 0.19
CA LEU A 245 1.52 2.02 -0.26
C LEU A 245 1.12 1.08 0.89
N ILE A 246 1.74 1.20 2.07
CA ILE A 246 1.35 0.45 3.27
C ILE A 246 -0.11 0.76 3.63
N ALA A 247 -0.50 2.05 3.65
CA ALA A 247 -1.86 2.47 3.97
C ALA A 247 -2.90 1.91 2.98
N SER A 248 -2.60 1.95 1.68
CA SER A 248 -3.50 1.44 0.62
C SER A 248 -3.63 -0.08 0.60
N ALA A 249 -2.65 -0.79 1.14
CA ALA A 249 -2.61 -2.25 1.17
C ALA A 249 -3.23 -2.83 2.45
N ALA A 250 -3.53 -1.98 3.45
CA ALA A 250 -4.18 -2.40 4.68
C ALA A 250 -5.67 -2.65 4.43
N ARG A 251 -6.09 -3.92 4.42
CA ARG A 251 -7.48 -4.29 4.13
C ARG A 251 -7.93 -5.55 4.89
N PRO A 252 -9.23 -5.67 5.22
CA PRO A 252 -9.75 -6.84 5.93
C PRO A 252 -9.58 -8.13 5.13
N GLY A 253 -9.45 -9.27 5.81
CA GLY A 253 -9.30 -10.57 5.17
C GLY A 253 -7.85 -10.95 4.88
N ARG A 254 -7.66 -12.19 4.42
CA ARG A 254 -6.37 -12.68 3.92
C ARG A 254 -6.19 -12.28 2.47
N HIS A 255 -5.07 -11.62 2.19
CA HIS A 255 -4.68 -11.22 0.83
C HIS A 255 -3.33 -11.79 0.46
N ALA A 256 -3.10 -11.98 -0.84
CA ALA A 256 -1.77 -12.32 -1.34
C ALA A 256 -0.88 -11.08 -1.36
N ALA A 257 0.45 -11.30 -1.32
CA ALA A 257 1.38 -10.25 -1.68
C ALA A 257 1.19 -9.87 -3.15
N PRO A 258 1.46 -8.62 -3.53
CA PRO A 258 1.42 -8.22 -4.93
C PRO A 258 2.45 -9.04 -5.71
N GLN A 259 1.97 -9.84 -6.66
CA GLN A 259 2.78 -10.71 -7.48
C GLN A 259 2.28 -10.65 -8.92
N ILE A 260 3.23 -10.70 -9.85
CA ILE A 260 2.94 -10.86 -11.26
C ILE A 260 2.87 -12.37 -11.52
N HIS A 261 1.71 -12.86 -11.93
CA HIS A 261 1.51 -14.28 -12.19
C HIS A 261 2.18 -14.69 -13.51
N PRO A 262 2.95 -15.79 -13.56
CA PRO A 262 3.52 -16.29 -14.80
C PRO A 262 2.47 -16.50 -15.89
N GLY A 263 2.74 -16.02 -17.10
CA GLY A 263 1.83 -16.12 -18.25
C GLY A 263 0.72 -15.07 -18.30
N SER A 264 0.58 -14.22 -17.27
CA SER A 264 -0.35 -13.08 -17.28
C SER A 264 -0.02 -12.07 -18.39
N LEU A 265 -0.92 -11.14 -18.70
CA LEU A 265 -0.63 -10.11 -19.71
C LEU A 265 0.56 -9.24 -19.27
N LEU A 266 0.63 -8.86 -18.00
CA LEU A 266 1.70 -8.06 -17.44
C LEU A 266 3.04 -8.80 -17.45
N ASP A 267 3.04 -10.11 -17.15
CA ASP A 267 4.24 -10.96 -17.28
C ASP A 267 4.74 -10.99 -18.73
N ARG A 268 3.83 -11.16 -19.70
CA ARG A 268 4.18 -11.16 -21.13
C ARG A 268 4.67 -9.80 -21.61
N ILE A 269 4.11 -8.69 -21.11
CA ILE A 269 4.59 -7.32 -21.39
C ILE A 269 6.03 -7.17 -20.91
N LEU A 270 6.34 -7.61 -19.68
CA LEU A 270 7.70 -7.56 -19.13
C LEU A 270 8.66 -8.46 -19.92
N ALA A 271 8.24 -9.67 -20.28
CA ALA A 271 9.05 -10.60 -21.07
C ALA A 271 9.33 -10.10 -22.50
N ALA A 272 8.38 -9.37 -23.11
CA ALA A 272 8.52 -8.78 -24.43
C ALA A 272 9.45 -7.57 -24.46
N HIS A 273 9.87 -7.04 -23.31
CA HIS A 273 10.69 -5.83 -23.21
C HIS A 273 11.93 -6.04 -22.33
N PRO A 274 12.88 -6.91 -22.72
CA PRO A 274 14.10 -7.18 -21.93
C PRO A 274 14.95 -5.91 -21.68
N ASP A 275 14.86 -4.93 -22.59
CA ASP A 275 15.59 -3.66 -22.52
C ASP A 275 15.01 -2.67 -21.48
N LEU A 276 13.90 -2.97 -20.81
CA LEU A 276 13.43 -2.11 -19.70
C LEU A 276 14.45 -2.09 -18.55
N SER A 277 15.17 -3.20 -18.38
CA SER A 277 16.20 -3.37 -17.35
C SER A 277 17.46 -2.52 -17.57
N ASP A 278 17.59 -1.87 -18.72
CA ASP A 278 18.78 -1.13 -19.13
C ASP A 278 18.77 0.30 -18.54
N ALA A 279 19.87 0.68 -17.87
CA ALA A 279 20.00 1.86 -16.98
C ALA A 279 19.71 3.25 -17.62
N ARG A 280 19.38 3.29 -18.92
CA ARG A 280 18.95 4.49 -19.65
C ARG A 280 17.59 5.02 -19.20
N TYR A 281 16.79 4.19 -18.52
CA TYR A 281 15.68 4.65 -17.69
C TYR A 281 16.17 5.00 -16.29
N SER A 282 17.08 5.98 -16.20
CA SER A 282 17.53 6.50 -14.92
C SER A 282 16.32 7.01 -14.13
N VAL A 283 16.02 6.33 -13.03
CA VAL A 283 14.85 6.53 -12.18
C VAL A 283 14.83 7.99 -11.70
N PRO A 284 13.90 8.85 -12.17
CA PRO A 284 13.69 10.14 -11.54
C PRO A 284 13.28 9.85 -10.10
N SER A 285 13.93 10.53 -9.14
CA SER A 285 13.57 10.38 -7.72
C SER A 285 12.06 10.59 -7.57
N PRO A 286 11.38 9.82 -6.68
CA PRO A 286 9.98 10.08 -6.35
C PRO A 286 9.79 11.57 -6.10
N ARG A 287 8.70 12.13 -6.65
CA ARG A 287 8.37 13.54 -6.49
C ARG A 287 8.44 13.92 -5.02
N ARG A 288 9.19 14.96 -4.67
CA ARG A 288 9.07 15.53 -3.32
C ARG A 288 7.71 16.17 -3.22
N VAL A 289 7.04 16.01 -2.08
CA VAL A 289 5.73 16.64 -1.81
C VAL A 289 5.72 18.13 -2.15
N ASP A 290 6.86 18.79 -1.93
CA ASP A 290 7.01 20.22 -2.11
C ASP A 290 7.31 20.63 -3.56
N ASP A 291 7.45 19.69 -4.50
CA ASP A 291 7.58 20.05 -5.93
C ASP A 291 6.19 20.46 -6.45
N PRO A 292 5.95 21.76 -6.74
CA PRO A 292 4.67 22.22 -7.24
C PRO A 292 4.31 21.46 -8.51
N ALA A 293 3.02 21.12 -8.69
CA ALA A 293 2.49 20.60 -9.96
C ALA A 293 3.13 21.43 -11.10
N ALA A 294 3.83 20.77 -12.03
CA ALA A 294 4.36 21.48 -13.18
C ALA A 294 3.16 22.22 -13.81
N PRO A 295 3.26 23.53 -14.07
CA PRO A 295 2.16 24.28 -14.64
C PRO A 295 1.74 23.54 -15.91
N VAL A 296 0.49 23.10 -15.94
CA VAL A 296 -0.10 22.55 -17.15
C VAL A 296 -0.22 23.74 -18.09
N ASP A 297 0.70 23.84 -19.05
CA ASP A 297 0.57 24.78 -20.16
C ASP A 297 -0.74 24.44 -20.89
N GLN A 298 -1.81 25.16 -20.54
CA GLN A 298 -3.05 25.07 -21.27
C GLN A 298 -2.84 25.76 -22.62
N PRO A 299 -3.07 25.07 -23.75
CA PRO A 299 -3.10 25.74 -25.03
C PRO A 299 -4.29 26.71 -25.05
N LEU A 300 -4.00 27.96 -25.43
CA LEU A 300 -4.98 29.01 -25.75
C LEU A 300 -5.84 28.61 -26.96
#